data_AF-A0A7J9FRL9-F1
#
_entry.id   AF-A0A7J9FRL9-F1
#
_cell.length_a   1.000
_cell.length_b   1.000
_cell.length_c   1.000
_cell.angle_alpha   90.00
_cell.angle_beta   90.00
_cell.angle_gamma   90.00
#
_symmetry.space_group_name_H-M   'P 1'
#
loop_
_entity.id
_entity.type
_entity.pdbx_description
1 polymer ?
#
loop_
_entity_poly.entity_id
_entity_poly.type
_entity_poly.pdbx_seq_one_letter_code
_entity_poly.pdbx_strand_id
1 'polypeptide(L)'
;MAILQNLQDEDVEWKAPWMVPDEILYQCGNFDWVPLLGIWEAIGYTPLLVLRQYISRQFIPATQGLAQCEFSYKGDNYKRKIREMSSAWKQIHWMKRFIVGAMTTPEYYGWWSKRVNDNIPRPREEGVRSIEEYLQVLETEKLRKGKNKAEKDLDSLKIDYKKLRLSMKTAGLGKTSE
;
A
#
# COMPACT_ATOMS: atom_id res chain seq x y z
N MET A 1 -19.12 14.13 -8.84
CA MET A 1 -18.34 12.95 -8.36
C MET A 1 -17.61 13.37 -7.10
N ALA A 2 -18.17 13.07 -5.93
CA ALA A 2 -17.69 13.60 -4.65
C ALA A 2 -17.86 12.57 -3.52
N ILE A 3 -17.53 11.30 -3.79
CA ILE A 3 -17.71 10.19 -2.83
C ILE A 3 -16.89 10.43 -1.55
N LEU A 4 -15.81 11.21 -1.62
CA LEU A 4 -14.89 11.46 -0.50
C LEU A 4 -15.13 12.79 0.25
N GLN A 5 -16.03 13.66 -0.21
CA GLN A 5 -16.17 15.02 0.36
C GLN A 5 -16.88 15.07 1.73
N ASN A 6 -17.62 14.02 2.09
CA ASN A 6 -18.44 13.97 3.31
C ASN A 6 -17.92 12.98 4.36
N LEU A 7 -16.76 12.36 4.14
CA LEU A 7 -16.18 11.42 5.10
C LEU A 7 -15.75 12.16 6.36
N GLN A 8 -16.16 11.65 7.52
CA GLN A 8 -15.64 12.06 8.81
C GLN A 8 -14.36 11.26 9.15
N ASP A 9 -13.58 11.72 10.13
CA ASP A 9 -12.36 11.03 10.57
C ASP A 9 -12.66 9.58 11.02
N GLU A 10 -13.87 9.32 11.55
CA GLU A 10 -14.32 8.00 11.98
C GLU A 10 -14.67 7.07 10.81
N ASP A 11 -14.98 7.61 9.64
CA ASP A 11 -15.33 6.85 8.45
C ASP A 11 -14.09 6.31 7.70
N VAL A 12 -12.89 6.78 8.09
CA VAL A 12 -11.63 6.46 7.41
C VAL A 12 -10.74 5.57 8.26
N GLU A 13 -10.65 4.31 7.84
CA GLU A 13 -9.70 3.35 8.41
C GLU A 13 -8.33 3.50 7.73
N TRP A 14 -7.35 4.06 8.45
CA TRP A 14 -6.00 4.27 7.93
C TRP A 14 -5.11 3.01 7.95
N LYS A 15 -5.60 1.90 8.51
CA LYS A 15 -4.84 0.64 8.64
C LYS A 15 -5.14 -0.29 7.47
N ALA A 16 -4.11 -0.91 6.91
CA ALA A 16 -4.32 -2.10 6.10
C ALA A 16 -4.57 -3.29 7.06
N PRO A 17 -5.65 -4.08 6.93
CA PRO A 17 -5.98 -5.17 7.87
C PRO A 17 -4.87 -6.22 8.04
N TRP A 18 -4.00 -6.36 7.05
CA TRP A 18 -2.85 -7.27 7.04
C TRP A 18 -1.54 -6.64 7.55
N MET A 19 -1.51 -5.32 7.81
CA MET A 19 -0.31 -4.60 8.25
C MET A 19 -0.30 -4.52 9.77
N VAL A 20 0.30 -5.53 10.40
CA VAL A 20 0.49 -5.60 11.86
C VAL A 20 1.97 -5.52 12.27
N PRO A 21 2.80 -4.59 11.74
CA PRO A 21 4.17 -4.49 12.19
C PRO A 21 4.21 -3.91 13.61
N ASP A 22 4.88 -4.60 14.54
CA ASP A 22 5.13 -4.13 15.91
C ASP A 22 6.25 -3.08 15.98
N GLU A 23 6.99 -2.91 14.90
CA GLU A 23 8.11 -1.99 14.78
C GLU A 23 8.02 -1.19 13.48
N ILE A 24 8.42 0.07 13.54
CA ILE A 24 8.42 0.98 12.40
C ILE A 24 9.86 1.40 12.17
N LEU A 25 10.40 1.05 10.99
CA LEU A 25 11.64 1.63 10.49
C LEU A 25 11.39 3.12 10.29
N TYR A 26 12.26 3.99 10.80
CA TYR A 26 12.06 5.44 10.65
C TYR A 26 13.31 6.23 10.26
N GLN A 27 14.50 5.67 10.47
CA GLN A 27 15.76 6.37 10.27
C GLN A 27 16.82 5.40 9.72
N CYS A 28 17.72 5.90 8.88
CA CYS A 28 18.86 5.15 8.33
C CYS A 28 20.15 5.96 8.50
N GLY A 29 21.12 5.46 9.27
CA GLY A 29 22.33 6.17 9.62
C GLY A 29 22.01 7.57 10.16
N ASN A 30 22.55 8.59 9.50
CA ASN A 30 22.35 10.00 9.86
C ASN A 30 21.11 10.64 9.20
N PHE A 31 20.31 9.90 8.43
CA PHE A 31 19.10 10.41 7.80
C PHE A 31 17.90 10.21 8.73
N ASP A 32 17.21 11.28 9.13
CA ASP A 32 15.96 11.27 9.90
C ASP A 32 14.75 10.63 9.16
N TRP A 33 15.00 10.02 8.01
CA TRP A 33 14.04 9.34 7.14
C TRP A 33 14.71 8.16 6.45
N VAL A 34 13.92 7.38 5.73
CA VAL A 34 14.35 6.16 5.03
C VAL A 34 14.55 6.48 3.55
N PRO A 35 15.78 6.45 3.02
CA PRO A 35 15.99 6.60 1.59
C PRO A 35 15.47 5.35 0.86
N LEU A 36 14.63 5.55 -0.15
CA LEU A 36 14.11 4.51 -1.03
C LEU A 36 14.70 4.68 -2.42
N LEU A 37 15.28 3.61 -2.95
CA LEU A 37 15.82 3.58 -4.31
C LEU A 37 14.76 2.98 -5.24
N GLY A 38 14.17 3.81 -6.10
CA GLY A 38 13.27 3.38 -7.16
C GLY A 38 14.03 2.95 -8.41
N ILE A 39 13.30 2.63 -9.48
CA ILE A 39 13.88 2.22 -10.77
C ILE A 39 14.56 3.40 -11.48
N TRP A 40 13.99 4.59 -11.34
CA TRP A 40 14.43 5.80 -12.06
C TRP A 40 15.06 6.85 -11.16
N GLU A 41 14.60 6.92 -9.90
CA GLU A 41 14.95 7.97 -8.94
C GLU A 41 14.99 7.40 -7.52
N ALA A 42 15.69 8.11 -6.65
CA ALA A 42 15.66 7.89 -5.21
C ALA A 42 14.78 8.95 -4.55
N ILE A 43 14.05 8.58 -3.50
CA ILE A 43 13.22 9.49 -2.69
C ILE A 43 13.50 9.28 -1.21
N GLY A 44 13.29 10.31 -0.40
CA GLY A 44 13.23 10.17 1.06
C GLY A 44 11.81 9.80 1.48
N TYR A 45 11.63 8.65 2.12
CA TYR A 45 10.38 8.26 2.75
C TYR A 45 10.45 8.53 4.24
N THR A 46 9.49 9.28 4.78
CA THR A 46 9.40 9.56 6.23
C THR A 46 8.23 8.79 6.84
N PRO A 47 8.43 7.54 7.29
CA PRO A 47 7.42 6.71 7.97
C PRO A 47 6.69 7.43 9.11
N LEU A 48 7.40 8.34 9.79
CA LEU A 48 6.85 9.12 10.89
C LEU A 48 5.74 10.10 10.47
N LEU A 49 5.58 10.39 9.17
CA LEU A 49 4.48 11.22 8.66
C LEU A 49 3.15 10.48 8.59
N VAL A 50 3.17 9.14 8.62
CA VAL A 50 2.01 8.27 8.37
C VAL A 50 1.74 7.33 9.55
N LEU A 51 2.07 7.75 10.77
CA LEU A 51 1.91 6.94 11.99
C LEU A 51 0.45 6.59 12.29
N ARG A 52 -0.51 7.40 11.80
CA ARG A 52 -1.94 7.06 11.83
C ARG A 52 -2.23 5.70 11.17
N GLN A 53 -1.50 5.32 10.12
CA GLN A 53 -1.66 4.01 9.46
C GLN A 53 -1.32 2.84 10.38
N TYR A 54 -0.45 3.09 11.36
CA TYR A 54 -0.02 2.14 12.37
C TYR A 54 -0.76 2.28 13.70
N ILE A 55 -1.86 3.05 13.73
CA ILE A 55 -2.65 3.33 14.95
C ILE A 55 -1.74 3.87 16.07
N SER A 56 -0.76 4.69 15.69
CA SER A 56 0.22 5.27 16.59
C SER A 56 0.01 6.78 16.67
N ARG A 57 0.41 7.36 17.82
CA ARG A 57 0.33 8.80 18.05
C ARG A 57 1.10 9.56 16.98
N GLN A 58 0.43 10.49 16.31
CA GLN A 58 1.05 11.32 15.28
C GLN A 58 1.72 12.55 15.90
N PHE A 59 2.96 12.81 15.52
CA PHE A 59 3.75 13.98 15.91
C PHE A 59 4.38 14.64 14.67
N ILE A 60 5.02 15.79 14.86
CA ILE A 60 5.75 16.52 13.81
C ILE A 60 7.13 15.88 13.64
N PRO A 61 7.42 15.17 12.53
CA PRO A 61 8.75 14.61 12.34
C PRO A 61 9.73 15.64 11.82
N ALA A 62 11.02 15.37 11.99
CA ALA A 62 12.06 16.11 11.30
C ALA A 62 11.94 15.86 9.79
N THR A 63 11.78 16.94 9.01
CA THR A 63 11.73 16.90 7.53
C THR A 63 12.87 17.71 6.92
N GLN A 64 13.83 18.17 7.73
CA GLN A 64 14.94 18.99 7.27
C GLN A 64 15.85 18.17 6.37
N GLY A 65 16.00 18.57 5.10
CA GLY A 65 16.83 17.85 4.14
C GLY A 65 16.11 16.72 3.40
N LEU A 66 14.82 16.48 3.67
CA LEU A 66 14.03 15.47 2.96
C LEU A 66 14.05 15.68 1.43
N ALA A 67 13.91 16.94 0.99
CA ALA A 67 14.00 17.31 -0.43
C ALA A 67 15.37 17.03 -1.07
N GLN A 68 16.44 16.94 -0.26
CA GLN A 68 17.80 16.65 -0.77
C GLN A 68 17.99 15.17 -1.10
N CYS A 69 17.10 14.30 -0.57
CA CYS A 69 17.12 12.88 -0.87
C CYS A 69 16.43 12.50 -2.18
N GLU A 70 15.70 13.43 -2.80
CA GLU A 70 15.18 13.25 -4.14
C GLU A 70 16.29 13.46 -5.18
N PHE A 71 16.60 12.43 -5.97
CA PHE A 71 17.51 12.58 -7.10
C PHE A 71 17.28 11.52 -8.17
N SER A 72 17.56 11.88 -9.43
CA SER A 72 17.54 10.96 -10.55
C SER A 72 18.90 10.31 -10.80
N TYR A 73 18.91 9.09 -11.32
CA TYR A 73 20.16 8.38 -11.67
C TYR A 73 20.91 8.98 -12.87
N LYS A 74 20.29 9.93 -13.56
CA LYS A 74 20.92 10.69 -14.66
C LYS A 74 21.63 11.95 -14.17
N GLY A 75 21.40 12.37 -12.92
CA GLY A 75 22.01 13.57 -12.35
C GLY A 75 23.49 13.37 -11.99
N ASP A 76 24.20 14.48 -11.89
CA ASP A 76 25.60 14.46 -11.45
C ASP A 76 25.73 13.87 -10.05
N ASN A 77 26.85 13.17 -9.82
CA ASN A 77 27.22 12.61 -8.53
C ASN A 77 26.26 11.53 -7.96
N TYR A 78 25.32 11.01 -8.75
CA TYR A 78 24.35 9.99 -8.29
C TYR A 78 25.02 8.76 -7.68
N LYS A 79 26.14 8.26 -8.26
CA LYS A 79 26.89 7.10 -7.72
C LYS A 79 27.40 7.33 -6.29
N ARG A 80 27.73 8.58 -5.92
CA ARG A 80 28.14 8.92 -4.55
C ARG A 80 26.94 8.86 -3.62
N LYS A 81 25.83 9.49 -4.01
CA LYS A 81 24.57 9.47 -3.24
C LYS A 81 24.06 8.05 -3.00
N ILE A 82 24.15 7.18 -4.01
CA ILE A 82 23.79 5.75 -3.87
C ILE A 82 24.68 5.06 -2.83
N ARG A 83 26.01 5.28 -2.87
CA ARG A 83 26.92 4.71 -1.88
C ARG A 83 26.66 5.21 -0.46
N GLU A 84 26.31 6.49 -0.30
CA GLU A 84 25.91 7.07 0.99
C GLU A 84 24.63 6.40 1.52
N MET A 85 23.59 6.30 0.69
CA MET A 85 22.34 5.61 1.05
C MET A 85 22.55 4.13 1.38
N SER A 86 23.30 3.39 0.55
CA SER A 86 23.62 1.99 0.81
C SER A 86 24.45 1.79 2.07
N SER A 87 25.29 2.77 2.44
CA SER A 87 26.03 2.73 3.71
C SER A 87 25.12 3.01 4.90
N ALA A 88 24.21 3.98 4.77
CA ALA A 88 23.23 4.31 5.81
C ALA A 88 22.26 3.15 6.09
N TRP A 89 21.89 2.35 5.08
CA TRP A 89 21.08 1.14 5.26
C TRP A 89 21.74 0.06 6.12
N LYS A 90 23.05 0.13 6.37
CA LYS A 90 23.71 -0.77 7.34
C LYS A 90 23.37 -0.41 8.79
N GLN A 91 22.84 0.79 9.03
CA GLN A 91 22.48 1.32 10.33
C GLN A 91 21.01 1.74 10.31
N ILE A 92 20.12 0.75 10.40
CA ILE A 92 18.68 1.01 10.44
C ILE A 92 18.20 1.18 11.89
N HIS A 93 17.35 2.16 12.11
CA HIS A 93 16.73 2.41 13.41
C HIS A 93 15.24 2.15 13.35
N TRP A 94 14.81 1.32 14.30
CA TRP A 94 13.42 0.91 14.48
C TRP A 94 12.88 1.54 15.75
N MET A 95 11.61 1.90 15.73
CA MET A 95 10.88 2.26 16.93
C MET A 95 9.77 1.26 17.19
N LYS A 96 9.55 0.94 18.46
CA LYS A 96 8.42 0.13 18.86
C LYS A 96 7.12 0.90 18.59
N ARG A 97 6.15 0.22 18.00
CA ARG A 97 4.80 0.74 17.81
C ARG A 97 4.14 0.96 19.18
N PHE A 98 3.56 2.13 19.38
CA PHE A 98 2.78 2.44 20.57
C PHE A 98 1.31 2.56 20.18
N ILE A 99 0.50 1.57 20.58
CA ILE A 99 -0.95 1.64 20.45
C ILE A 99 -1.44 2.61 21.52
N VAL A 100 -1.55 3.87 21.12
CA VAL A 100 -2.19 4.92 21.92
C VAL A 100 -3.41 5.32 21.10
N GLY A 101 -4.59 5.33 21.73
CA GLY A 101 -5.83 5.76 21.06
C GLY A 101 -5.62 7.04 20.26
N ALA A 102 -6.31 7.17 19.12
CA ALA A 102 -6.06 8.19 18.11
C ALA A 102 -5.99 9.61 18.69
N MET A 103 -4.77 10.08 18.97
CA MET A 103 -4.50 11.44 19.40
C MET A 103 -3.47 12.02 18.46
N THR A 104 -3.92 12.73 17.45
CA THR A 104 -3.06 13.69 16.78
C THR A 104 -2.94 14.93 17.63
N THR A 105 -1.72 15.36 17.88
CA THR A 105 -1.52 16.52 18.73
C THR A 105 -2.00 17.79 18.01
N PRO A 106 -2.54 18.80 18.73
CA PRO A 106 -2.95 20.06 18.12
C PRO A 106 -1.82 20.73 17.32
N GLU A 107 -0.57 20.55 17.77
CA GLU A 107 0.63 21.06 17.10
C GLU A 107 0.82 20.40 15.73
N TYR A 108 0.59 19.08 15.64
CA TYR A 108 0.65 18.38 14.36
C TYR A 108 -0.38 18.92 13.38
N TYR A 109 -1.61 19.18 13.82
CA TYR A 109 -2.64 19.79 12.97
C TYR A 109 -2.25 21.18 12.49
N GLY A 110 -1.74 22.03 13.39
CA GLY A 110 -1.26 23.36 13.04
C GLY A 110 -0.08 23.32 12.06
N TRP A 111 0.85 22.37 12.23
CA TRP A 111 1.97 22.16 11.31
C TRP A 111 1.53 21.62 9.94
N TRP A 112 0.60 20.66 9.91
CA TRP A 112 0.07 20.08 8.68
C TRP A 112 -0.72 21.12 7.86
N SER A 113 -1.61 21.89 8.50
CA SER A 113 -2.40 22.94 7.85
C SER A 113 -1.54 23.98 7.14
N LYS A 114 -0.41 24.37 7.75
CA LYS A 114 0.58 25.27 7.11
C LYS A 114 1.16 24.67 5.83
N ARG A 115 1.55 23.38 5.84
CA ARG A 115 2.09 22.71 4.65
C ARG A 115 1.08 22.53 3.52
N VAL A 116 -0.20 22.27 3.82
CA VAL A 116 -1.23 22.13 2.78
C VAL A 116 -1.35 23.40 1.95
N ASN A 117 -1.20 24.57 2.58
CA ASN A 117 -1.25 25.85 1.89
C ASN A 117 0.00 26.13 1.02
N ASP A 118 1.15 25.54 1.35
CA ASP A 118 2.39 25.67 0.58
C ASP A 118 2.44 24.70 -0.63
N ASN A 119 1.70 23.59 -0.56
CA ASN A 119 1.62 22.61 -1.65
C ASN A 119 0.46 22.99 -2.59
N ILE A 120 0.64 24.02 -3.41
CA ILE A 120 -0.21 24.22 -4.60
C ILE A 120 -0.06 22.92 -5.43
N PRO A 121 -1.13 22.15 -5.69
CA PRO A 121 -1.03 20.97 -6.51
C PRO A 121 -0.41 21.38 -7.84
N ARG A 122 0.69 20.74 -8.23
CA ARG A 122 1.24 20.88 -9.57
C ARG A 122 0.06 20.61 -10.54
N PRO A 123 -0.22 21.47 -11.52
CA PRO A 123 -1.25 21.19 -12.51
C PRO A 123 -1.01 19.78 -13.05
N ARG A 124 -2.04 18.94 -13.07
CA ARG A 124 -1.90 17.57 -13.59
C ARG A 124 -1.30 17.69 -15.00
N GLU A 125 -0.14 17.09 -15.22
CA GLU A 125 0.36 16.91 -16.58
C GLU A 125 -0.69 16.06 -17.33
N GLU A 126 -1.33 16.67 -18.32
CA GLU A 126 -2.31 16.01 -19.19
C GLU A 126 -1.62 14.80 -19.85
N GLY A 127 -1.92 13.60 -19.37
CA GLY A 127 -1.37 12.34 -19.90
C GLY A 127 -1.03 11.28 -18.86
N VAL A 128 -0.95 11.62 -17.57
CA VAL A 128 -0.72 10.62 -16.51
C VAL A 128 -2.05 10.00 -16.07
N ARG A 129 -2.22 8.71 -16.37
CA ARG A 129 -3.35 7.89 -15.92
C ARG A 129 -3.50 8.01 -14.40
N SER A 130 -4.69 8.30 -13.90
CA SER A 130 -4.92 8.52 -12.48
C SER A 130 -4.66 7.25 -11.68
N ILE A 131 -4.24 7.39 -10.41
CA ILE A 131 -4.07 6.25 -9.49
C ILE A 131 -5.38 5.46 -9.35
N GLU A 132 -6.52 6.15 -9.42
CA GLU A 132 -7.86 5.58 -9.40
C GLU A 132 -8.11 4.65 -10.60
N GLU A 133 -7.76 5.07 -11.82
CA GLU A 133 -7.82 4.22 -13.01
C GLU A 133 -6.90 2.99 -12.90
N TYR A 134 -5.71 3.15 -12.30
CA TYR A 134 -4.79 2.03 -12.09
C TYR A 134 -5.33 1.01 -11.08
N LEU A 135 -5.94 1.47 -9.98
CA LEU A 135 -6.58 0.61 -8.98
C LEU A 135 -7.79 -0.14 -9.56
N GLN A 136 -8.60 0.52 -10.39
CA GLN A 136 -9.72 -0.12 -11.09
C GLN A 136 -9.24 -1.24 -12.04
N VAL A 137 -8.13 -1.03 -12.76
CA VAL A 137 -7.53 -2.07 -13.62
C VAL A 137 -7.06 -3.27 -12.79
N LEU A 138 -6.44 -3.04 -11.63
CA LEU A 138 -5.99 -4.12 -10.75
C LEU A 138 -7.14 -4.93 -10.16
N GLU A 139 -8.23 -4.28 -9.74
CA GLU A 139 -9.43 -4.94 -9.23
C GLU A 139 -10.12 -5.78 -10.31
N THR A 140 -10.31 -5.20 -11.50
CA THR A 140 -10.92 -5.91 -12.64
C THR A 140 -10.09 -7.11 -13.07
N GLU A 141 -8.77 -7.03 -13.02
CA GLU A 141 -7.89 -8.15 -13.34
C GLU A 141 -7.93 -9.26 -12.28
N LYS A 142 -8.02 -8.92 -10.98
CA LYS A 142 -8.25 -9.90 -9.91
C LYS A 142 -9.60 -10.62 -10.09
N LEU A 143 -10.66 -9.89 -10.38
CA LEU A 143 -11.99 -10.44 -10.64
C LEU A 143 -11.98 -11.38 -11.85
N ARG A 144 -11.31 -10.98 -12.94
CA ARG A 144 -11.15 -11.81 -14.14
C ARG A 144 -10.44 -13.12 -13.85
N LYS A 145 -9.35 -13.09 -13.08
CA LYS A 145 -8.62 -14.30 -12.67
C LYS A 145 -9.49 -15.22 -11.80
N GLY A 146 -10.26 -14.66 -10.86
CA GLY A 146 -11.22 -15.41 -10.05
C GLY A 146 -12.29 -16.10 -10.89
N LYS A 147 -12.90 -15.37 -11.84
CA LYS A 147 -13.92 -15.90 -12.76
C LYS A 147 -13.39 -17.06 -13.59
N ASN A 148 -12.22 -16.91 -14.20
CA ASN A 148 -11.60 -17.96 -15.02
C ASN A 148 -11.30 -19.23 -14.22
N LYS A 149 -10.98 -19.10 -12.92
CA LYS A 149 -10.77 -20.27 -12.05
C LYS A 149 -12.10 -20.98 -11.75
N ALA A 150 -13.13 -20.23 -11.36
CA ALA A 150 -14.45 -20.78 -11.09
C ALA A 150 -15.06 -21.49 -12.31
N GLU A 151 -14.84 -20.97 -13.52
CA GLU A 151 -15.29 -21.62 -14.76
C GLU A 151 -14.60 -22.97 -15.00
N LYS A 152 -13.28 -23.06 -14.77
CA LYS A 152 -12.55 -24.34 -14.86
C LYS A 152 -13.03 -25.36 -13.83
N ASP A 153 -13.23 -24.92 -12.59
CA ASP A 153 -13.71 -25.78 -11.51
C ASP A 153 -15.13 -26.31 -11.82
N LEU A 154 -16.00 -25.46 -12.39
CA LEU A 154 -17.34 -25.84 -12.83
C LEU A 154 -17.31 -26.89 -13.95
N ASP A 155 -16.43 -26.73 -14.94
CA ASP A 155 -16.30 -27.69 -16.04
C ASP A 155 -15.75 -29.03 -15.56
N SER A 156 -14.79 -29.03 -14.63
CA SER A 156 -14.32 -30.25 -13.97
C SER A 156 -15.47 -30.96 -13.25
N LEU A 157 -16.25 -30.23 -12.45
CA LEU A 157 -17.36 -30.81 -11.70
C LEU A 157 -18.44 -31.41 -12.60
N LYS A 158 -18.72 -30.78 -13.75
CA LYS A 158 -19.63 -31.34 -14.76
C LYS A 158 -19.13 -32.66 -15.33
N ILE A 159 -17.82 -32.79 -15.55
CA ILE A 159 -17.21 -34.04 -16.03
C ILE A 159 -17.34 -35.13 -14.96
N ASP A 160 -17.00 -34.81 -13.71
CA ASP A 160 -17.07 -35.76 -12.59
C ASP A 160 -18.51 -36.24 -12.35
N TYR A 161 -19.48 -35.32 -12.40
CA TYR A 161 -20.89 -35.67 -12.28
C TYR A 161 -21.36 -36.61 -13.40
N LYS A 162 -20.98 -36.37 -14.65
CA LYS A 162 -21.31 -37.26 -15.77
C LYS A 162 -20.72 -38.66 -15.57
N LYS A 163 -19.47 -38.73 -15.11
CA LYS A 163 -18.78 -39.99 -14.83
C LYS A 163 -19.47 -40.76 -13.70
N LEU A 164 -19.77 -40.09 -12.58
CA LEU A 164 -20.50 -40.67 -11.44
C LEU A 164 -21.87 -41.21 -11.87
N ARG A 165 -22.63 -40.42 -12.65
CA ARG A 165 -23.96 -40.82 -13.14
C ARG A 165 -23.90 -42.06 -14.04
N LEU A 166 -22.88 -42.18 -14.89
CA LEU A 166 -22.66 -43.38 -15.70
C LEU A 166 -22.31 -44.58 -14.82
N SER A 167 -21.41 -44.42 -13.85
CA SER A 167 -21.04 -45.48 -12.89
C SER A 167 -22.26 -45.97 -12.09
N MET A 168 -23.14 -45.09 -11.62
CA MET A 168 -24.36 -45.47 -10.90
C MET A 168 -25.35 -46.27 -11.77
N LYS A 169 -25.47 -45.93 -13.06
CA LYS A 169 -26.30 -46.70 -14.01
C LYS A 169 -25.74 -48.10 -14.22
N THR A 170 -24.43 -48.24 -14.39
CA THR A 170 -23.77 -49.55 -14.59
C THR A 170 -23.85 -50.43 -13.34
N ALA A 171 -23.82 -49.84 -12.14
CA ALA A 171 -23.93 -50.57 -10.88
C ALA A 171 -25.38 -50.95 -10.47
N GLY A 172 -26.41 -50.62 -11.27
CA GLY A 172 -27.80 -50.99 -11.00
C GLY A 172 -28.51 -50.19 -9.89
N LEU A 173 -27.88 -49.14 -9.36
CA LEU A 173 -28.31 -48.36 -8.19
C LEU A 173 -29.41 -47.30 -8.49
N GLY A 174 -30.25 -47.53 -9.49
CA GLY A 174 -31.24 -46.56 -9.99
C GLY A 174 -32.69 -47.04 -10.06
N LYS A 175 -33.01 -48.23 -9.56
CA LYS A 175 -34.41 -48.66 -9.43
C LYS A 175 -34.91 -48.32 -8.03
N THR A 176 -35.61 -47.21 -7.89
CA THR A 176 -36.53 -47.04 -6.76
C THR A 176 -37.63 -48.09 -6.91
N SER A 177 -37.78 -48.93 -5.88
CA SER A 177 -38.96 -49.80 -5.75
C SER A 177 -40.21 -48.90 -5.72
N GLU A 178 -41.19 -49.21 -6.56
CA GLU A 178 -42.60 -48.96 -6.26
C GLU A 178 -43.02 -49.73 -5.00
#